data_AF-A0A816HTI7-F1
#
_entry.id   AF-A0A816HTI7-F1
#
_cell.length_a   1.000
_cell.length_b   1.000
_cell.length_c   1.000
_cell.angle_alpha   90.00
_cell.angle_beta   90.00
_cell.angle_gamma   90.00
#
_symmetry.space_group_name_H-M   'P 1'
#
loop_
_entity.id
_entity.type
_entity.pdbx_description
1 polymer ?
#
loop_
_entity_poly.entity_id
_entity_poly.type
_entity_poly.pdbx_seq_one_letter_code
_entity_poly.pdbx_strand_id
1 'polypeptide(L)'
;GSTNYVTVEYSAPGNNYGTADLYFFNETLSSKSGNGYFLNSNTINLQQYTSIQIGWTQEKVVQHIGSQGIITSQSGTVGSPNEFTTVQYTGSQSSSSSATFTFQGSILSSKSQYGLDTTVCPITQQQYNQIEIGWTRDEVTNLVGNPGIVTSESGTGNTTNIGVQYQVAGSSYGRVSLGFYGGKLN
;
A
#
# COMPACT_ATOMS: atom_id res chain seq x y z
N GLY A 1 -29.11 11.67 14.24
CA GLY A 1 -27.85 11.58 14.98
C GLY A 1 -27.05 12.83 14.73
N SER A 2 -26.30 13.30 15.72
CA SER A 2 -25.35 14.41 15.56
C SER A 2 -24.03 13.88 15.00
N THR A 3 -23.40 14.67 14.13
CA THR A 3 -22.10 14.39 13.55
C THR A 3 -21.14 15.49 13.97
N ASN A 4 -19.99 15.13 14.51
CA ASN A 4 -18.96 16.08 14.93
C ASN A 4 -17.63 15.75 14.25
N TYR A 5 -16.93 16.80 13.81
CA TYR A 5 -15.61 16.71 13.16
C TYR A 5 -14.60 17.50 14.00
N VAL A 6 -13.46 16.88 14.32
CA VAL A 6 -12.39 17.49 15.12
C VAL A 6 -11.06 17.26 14.42
N THR A 7 -10.34 18.34 14.11
CA THR A 7 -8.92 18.26 13.70
C THR A 7 -8.04 18.58 14.90
N VAL A 8 -7.06 17.72 15.14
CA VAL A 8 -6.05 17.86 16.19
C VAL A 8 -4.69 18.04 15.53
N GLU A 9 -4.04 19.16 15.80
CA GLU A 9 -2.65 19.39 15.43
C GLU A 9 -1.74 18.94 16.57
N TYR A 10 -0.67 18.21 16.26
CA TYR A 10 0.33 17.81 17.25
C TYR A 10 1.75 18.05 16.73
N SER A 11 2.64 18.40 17.65
CA SER A 11 4.07 18.55 17.38
C SER A 11 4.85 17.50 18.17
N ALA A 12 5.75 16.80 17.47
CA ALA A 12 6.74 15.92 18.06
C ALA A 12 8.10 16.63 18.12
N PRO A 13 9.04 16.18 18.99
CA PRO A 13 10.39 16.75 19.05
C PRO A 13 11.06 16.80 17.67
N GLY A 14 11.83 17.86 17.40
CA GLY A 14 12.59 18.01 16.15
C GLY A 14 11.85 18.63 14.97
N ASN A 15 10.92 19.57 15.21
CA ASN A 15 10.12 20.27 14.17
C ASN A 15 9.21 19.35 13.35
N ASN A 16 8.82 18.20 13.90
CA ASN A 16 7.89 17.30 13.25
C ASN A 16 6.46 17.71 13.59
N TYR A 17 5.71 18.10 12.56
CA TYR A 17 4.29 18.46 12.68
C TYR A 17 3.43 17.33 12.11
N GLY A 18 2.31 17.07 12.78
CA GLY A 18 1.31 16.17 12.26
C GLY A 18 -0.10 16.70 12.53
N THR A 19 -1.02 16.28 11.69
CA THR A 19 -2.45 16.49 11.85
C THR A 19 -3.13 15.15 12.03
N ALA A 20 -4.14 15.11 12.88
CA ALA A 20 -5.05 13.99 13.02
C ALA A 20 -6.48 14.49 12.92
N ASP A 21 -7.26 13.93 12.00
CA ASP A 21 -8.67 14.20 11.88
C ASP A 21 -9.45 13.07 12.56
N LEU A 22 -10.41 13.45 13.38
CA LEU A 22 -11.27 12.55 14.16
C LEU A 22 -12.73 12.81 13.78
N TYR A 23 -13.44 11.75 13.40
CA TYR A 23 -14.84 11.80 13.04
C TYR A 23 -15.68 11.04 14.05
N PHE A 24 -16.70 11.69 14.59
CA PHE A 24 -17.60 11.10 15.58
C PHE A 24 -19.03 11.01 15.05
N PHE A 25 -19.68 9.87 15.27
CA PHE A 25 -21.09 9.66 15.00
C PHE A 25 -21.77 9.21 16.29
N ASN A 26 -22.80 9.94 16.75
CA ASN A 26 -23.46 9.71 18.04
C ASN A 26 -22.44 9.55 19.20
N GLU A 27 -21.51 10.50 19.32
CA GLU A 27 -20.47 10.56 20.37
C GLU A 27 -19.46 9.41 20.37
N THR A 28 -19.53 8.50 19.39
CA THR A 28 -18.58 7.40 19.22
C THR A 28 -17.60 7.74 18.09
N LEU A 29 -16.29 7.54 18.32
CA LEU A 29 -15.29 7.69 17.27
C LEU A 29 -15.57 6.66 16.17
N SER A 30 -15.83 7.16 14.96
CA SER A 30 -16.23 6.37 13.80
C SER A 30 -15.10 6.26 12.77
N SER A 31 -14.25 7.28 12.66
CA SER A 31 -13.00 7.18 11.91
C SER A 31 -11.94 8.15 12.43
N LYS A 32 -10.68 7.83 12.14
CA LYS A 32 -9.56 8.76 12.30
C LYS A 32 -8.60 8.66 11.11
N SER A 33 -7.98 9.76 10.75
CA SER A 33 -6.86 9.79 9.81
C SER A 33 -5.74 10.65 10.38
N GLY A 34 -4.50 10.31 10.05
CA GLY A 34 -3.35 11.06 10.54
C GLY A 34 -2.28 11.21 9.47
N ASN A 35 -1.70 12.40 9.40
CA ASN A 35 -0.48 12.68 8.66
C ASN A 35 0.57 13.17 9.67
N GLY A 36 1.73 12.52 9.75
CA GLY A 36 2.80 12.95 10.65
C GLY A 36 3.87 11.89 10.90
N TYR A 37 5.09 12.37 11.18
CA TYR A 37 6.26 11.54 11.47
C TYR A 37 6.23 11.07 12.93
N PHE A 38 5.73 9.86 13.19
CA PHE A 38 5.94 9.23 14.49
C PHE A 38 7.37 8.71 14.56
N LEU A 39 8.20 9.34 15.40
CA LEU A 39 9.59 9.00 15.67
C LEU A 39 9.70 7.69 16.45
N ASN A 40 9.49 6.58 15.77
CA ASN A 40 10.14 5.31 16.02
C ASN A 40 10.56 4.78 14.65
N SER A 41 11.62 3.97 14.56
CA SER A 41 12.15 3.42 13.31
C SER A 41 11.16 2.47 12.62
N ASN A 42 10.04 3.02 12.15
CA ASN A 42 8.97 2.35 11.40
C ASN A 42 9.41 2.20 9.96
N THR A 43 10.57 1.56 9.79
CA THR A 43 11.16 1.33 8.49
C THR A 43 10.89 -0.08 8.01
N ILE A 44 10.78 -0.23 6.70
CA ILE A 44 10.62 -1.51 6.03
C ILE A 44 11.59 -1.59 4.85
N ASN A 45 12.09 -2.78 4.53
CA ASN A 45 12.84 -3.03 3.30
C ASN A 45 12.03 -3.86 2.29
N LEU A 46 12.51 -3.94 1.05
CA LEU A 46 11.83 -4.67 -0.01
C LEU A 46 11.63 -6.15 0.33
N GLN A 47 12.62 -6.81 0.94
CA GLN A 47 12.53 -8.23 1.29
C GLN A 47 11.43 -8.49 2.33
N GLN A 48 11.32 -7.64 3.34
CA GLN A 48 10.24 -7.72 4.32
C GLN A 48 8.88 -7.53 3.64
N TYR A 49 8.76 -6.48 2.82
CA TYR A 49 7.54 -6.19 2.07
C TYR A 49 7.10 -7.36 1.17
N THR A 50 8.01 -7.94 0.38
CA THR A 50 7.67 -9.01 -0.58
C THR A 50 7.28 -10.31 0.09
N SER A 51 7.78 -10.59 1.29
CA SER A 51 7.44 -11.83 2.02
C SER A 51 6.08 -11.78 2.74
N ILE A 52 5.54 -10.58 2.99
CA ILE A 52 4.22 -10.40 3.59
C ILE A 52 3.14 -10.76 2.56
N GLN A 53 2.20 -11.61 2.95
CA GLN A 53 1.12 -12.10 2.11
C GLN A 53 -0.23 -11.54 2.55
N ILE A 54 -1.13 -11.35 1.59
CA ILE A 54 -2.55 -11.12 1.85
C ILE A 54 -3.08 -12.22 2.79
N GLY A 55 -3.95 -11.84 3.72
CA GLY A 55 -4.51 -12.71 4.74
C GLY A 55 -3.67 -12.85 6.01
N TRP A 56 -2.44 -12.33 6.07
CA TRP A 56 -1.69 -12.27 7.32
C TRP A 56 -2.38 -11.37 8.35
N THR A 57 -2.31 -11.72 9.62
CA THR A 57 -2.83 -10.85 10.67
C THR A 57 -1.92 -9.65 10.90
N GLN A 58 -2.48 -8.59 11.50
CA GLN A 58 -1.68 -7.42 11.88
C GLN A 58 -0.52 -7.81 12.82
N GLU A 59 -0.74 -8.69 13.79
CA GLU A 59 0.31 -9.15 14.70
C GLU A 59 1.44 -9.85 13.96
N LYS A 60 1.11 -10.68 12.96
CA LYS A 60 2.12 -11.38 12.15
C LYS A 60 2.94 -10.41 11.31
N VAL A 61 2.30 -9.38 10.73
CA VAL A 61 3.00 -8.32 10.00
C VAL A 61 3.94 -7.54 10.93
N VAL A 62 3.47 -7.16 12.11
CA VAL A 62 4.28 -6.46 13.12
C VAL A 62 5.48 -7.29 13.58
N GLN A 63 5.27 -8.58 13.87
CA GLN A 63 6.36 -9.49 14.24
C GLN A 63 7.39 -9.63 13.11
N HIS A 64 6.94 -9.66 11.86
CA HIS A 64 7.81 -9.78 10.70
C HIS A 64 8.63 -8.51 10.42
N ILE A 65 8.02 -7.33 10.57
CA ILE A 65 8.72 -6.05 10.33
C ILE A 65 9.56 -5.64 11.55
N GLY A 66 9.09 -5.94 12.75
CA GLY A 66 9.69 -5.53 14.02
C GLY A 66 9.15 -4.19 14.55
N SER A 67 8.11 -3.62 13.93
CA SER A 67 7.47 -2.39 14.42
C SER A 67 5.98 -2.34 14.08
N GLN A 68 5.24 -1.45 14.75
CA GLN A 68 3.79 -1.28 14.59
C GLN A 68 3.40 -0.44 13.35
N GLY A 69 4.36 0.25 12.75
CA GLY A 69 4.09 1.24 11.71
C GLY A 69 3.31 2.45 12.23
N ILE A 70 2.76 3.23 11.30
CA ILE A 70 1.96 4.42 11.56
C ILE A 70 0.55 4.19 11.04
N ILE A 71 -0.46 4.22 11.91
CA ILE A 71 -1.85 4.19 11.46
C ILE A 71 -2.17 5.52 10.77
N THR A 72 -2.42 5.47 9.46
CA THR A 72 -2.76 6.66 8.65
C THR A 72 -4.26 6.79 8.44
N SER A 73 -5.01 5.70 8.56
CA SER A 73 -6.47 5.69 8.50
C SER A 73 -7.04 4.53 9.32
N GLN A 74 -8.15 4.77 10.01
CA GLN A 74 -8.95 3.73 10.64
C GLN A 74 -10.44 4.09 10.50
N SER A 75 -11.28 3.12 10.14
CA SER A 75 -12.72 3.31 9.98
C SER A 75 -13.50 2.03 10.31
N GLY A 76 -14.81 2.18 10.53
CA GLY A 76 -15.69 1.07 10.90
C GLY A 76 -15.76 0.84 12.42
N THR A 77 -16.45 -0.22 12.83
CA THR A 77 -16.57 -0.57 14.25
C THR A 77 -15.35 -1.36 14.70
N VAL A 78 -14.63 -0.85 15.69
CA VAL A 78 -13.45 -1.52 16.27
C VAL A 78 -13.79 -2.94 16.70
N GLY A 79 -12.95 -3.89 16.31
CA GLY A 79 -13.11 -5.33 16.57
C GLY A 79 -14.13 -6.03 15.66
N SER A 80 -14.72 -5.33 14.69
CA SER A 80 -15.67 -5.94 13.74
C SER A 80 -15.00 -6.37 12.43
N PRO A 81 -15.61 -7.31 11.67
CA PRO A 81 -15.14 -7.67 10.32
C PRO A 81 -15.15 -6.51 9.30
N ASN A 82 -15.85 -5.42 9.61
CA ASN A 82 -15.96 -4.22 8.77
C ASN A 82 -15.00 -3.12 9.22
N GLU A 83 -14.16 -3.36 10.23
CA GLU A 83 -13.08 -2.45 10.58
C GLU A 83 -12.06 -2.41 9.44
N PHE A 84 -11.62 -1.22 9.06
CA PHE A 84 -10.49 -1.03 8.17
C PHE A 84 -9.41 -0.25 8.91
N THR A 85 -8.18 -0.77 8.90
CA THR A 85 -7.01 -0.09 9.45
C THR A 85 -5.91 -0.03 8.41
N THR A 86 -5.46 1.17 8.07
CA THR A 86 -4.35 1.41 7.16
C THR A 86 -3.11 1.81 7.94
N VAL A 87 -2.03 1.06 7.77
CA VAL A 87 -0.74 1.24 8.42
C VAL A 87 0.33 1.53 7.36
N GLN A 88 1.12 2.57 7.58
CA GLN A 88 2.24 2.97 6.72
C GLN A 88 3.59 2.77 7.42
N TYR A 89 4.58 2.38 6.63
CA TYR A 89 6.00 2.30 6.99
C TYR A 89 6.81 3.14 6.00
N THR A 90 7.86 3.78 6.49
CA THR A 90 8.85 4.46 5.64
C THR A 90 9.85 3.43 5.10
N GLY A 91 10.39 3.62 3.91
CA GLY A 91 11.43 2.70 3.43
C GLY A 91 12.76 2.92 4.15
N SER A 92 13.43 1.82 4.47
CA SER A 92 14.73 1.81 5.14
C SER A 92 15.86 2.46 4.33
N GLN A 93 15.74 2.49 3.01
CA GLN A 93 16.75 3.04 2.10
C GLN A 93 16.46 4.49 1.69
N SER A 94 15.22 4.95 1.79
CA SER A 94 14.83 6.32 1.44
C SER A 94 13.59 6.78 2.21
N SER A 95 13.66 7.99 2.77
CA SER A 95 12.52 8.62 3.43
C SER A 95 11.36 8.96 2.48
N SER A 96 11.62 9.01 1.16
CA SER A 96 10.58 9.19 0.14
C SER A 96 9.92 7.90 -0.30
N SER A 97 10.43 6.75 0.14
CA SER A 97 9.83 5.43 -0.12
C SER A 97 8.93 4.99 1.02
N SER A 98 7.94 4.16 0.73
CA SER A 98 6.99 3.69 1.73
C SER A 98 6.35 2.35 1.37
N ALA A 99 5.82 1.67 2.38
CA ALA A 99 4.83 0.62 2.21
C ALA A 99 3.57 0.97 2.99
N THR A 100 2.43 0.60 2.44
CA THR A 100 1.13 0.75 3.07
C THR A 100 0.44 -0.60 3.12
N PHE A 101 -0.17 -0.92 4.26
CA PHE A 101 -0.89 -2.15 4.52
C PHE A 101 -2.29 -1.78 5.00
N THR A 102 -3.32 -2.32 4.37
CA THR A 102 -4.71 -2.17 4.79
C THR A 102 -5.20 -3.50 5.32
N PHE A 103 -5.68 -3.49 6.55
CA PHE A 103 -6.31 -4.60 7.22
C PHE A 103 -7.82 -4.42 7.18
N GLN A 104 -8.55 -5.49 6.89
CA GLN A 104 -9.99 -5.57 7.04
C GLN A 104 -10.32 -6.59 8.14
N GLY A 105 -10.99 -6.14 9.20
CA GLY A 105 -11.03 -6.85 10.46
C GLY A 105 -9.60 -7.09 10.96
N SER A 106 -9.22 -8.36 11.14
CA SER A 106 -7.90 -8.74 11.68
C SER A 106 -6.89 -9.20 10.62
N ILE A 107 -7.24 -9.19 9.33
CA ILE A 107 -6.40 -9.74 8.25
C ILE A 107 -6.04 -8.69 7.21
N LEU A 108 -4.83 -8.82 6.63
CA LEU A 108 -4.34 -7.98 5.55
C LEU A 108 -5.19 -8.19 4.29
N SER A 109 -5.89 -7.15 3.85
CA SER A 109 -6.72 -7.17 2.64
C SER A 109 -6.03 -6.51 1.44
N SER A 110 -5.10 -5.59 1.68
CA SER A 110 -4.25 -5.01 0.63
C SER A 110 -2.90 -4.53 1.13
N LYS A 111 -1.92 -4.51 0.25
CA LYS A 111 -0.59 -3.90 0.45
C LYS A 111 -0.18 -3.14 -0.79
N SER A 112 0.59 -2.07 -0.60
CA SER A 112 1.22 -1.33 -1.69
C SER A 112 2.58 -0.80 -1.27
N GLN A 113 3.43 -0.54 -2.26
CA GLN A 113 4.73 0.08 -2.04
C GLN A 113 5.00 1.16 -3.07
N TYR A 114 5.80 2.13 -2.65
CA TYR A 114 6.37 3.14 -3.52
C TYR A 114 7.87 3.26 -3.22
N GLY A 115 8.70 3.08 -4.24
CA GLY A 115 10.15 3.31 -4.17
C GLY A 115 10.93 2.33 -3.28
N LEU A 116 10.31 1.24 -2.79
CA LEU A 116 11.07 0.16 -2.11
C LEU A 116 11.82 -0.70 -3.12
N ASP A 117 11.18 -0.98 -4.26
CA ASP A 117 11.82 -1.58 -5.42
C ASP A 117 12.27 -0.47 -6.38
N THR A 118 13.58 -0.40 -6.60
CA THR A 118 14.24 0.60 -7.46
C THR A 118 14.69 0.01 -8.80
N THR A 119 14.33 -1.24 -9.08
CA THR A 119 14.64 -1.93 -10.34
C THR A 119 14.03 -1.15 -11.51
N VAL A 120 14.79 -0.97 -12.59
CA VAL A 120 14.26 -0.36 -13.81
C VAL A 120 13.72 -1.46 -14.72
N CYS A 121 12.40 -1.46 -14.91
CA CYS A 121 11.67 -2.38 -15.77
C CYS A 121 11.15 -1.64 -17.02
N PRO A 122 11.95 -1.54 -18.10
CA PRO A 122 11.58 -0.75 -19.26
C PRO A 122 10.48 -1.44 -20.09
N ILE A 123 9.61 -0.64 -20.70
CA ILE A 123 8.64 -1.04 -21.72
C ILE A 123 8.65 -0.03 -22.88
N THR A 124 8.62 -0.51 -24.12
CA THR A 124 8.50 0.35 -25.31
C THR A 124 7.04 0.61 -25.66
N GLN A 125 6.77 1.71 -26.38
CA GLN A 125 5.42 1.97 -26.91
C GLN A 125 4.91 0.83 -27.81
N GLN A 126 5.81 0.23 -28.61
CA GLN A 126 5.46 -0.89 -29.48
C GLN A 126 5.02 -2.12 -28.67
N GLN A 127 5.73 -2.46 -27.60
CA GLN A 127 5.32 -3.55 -26.70
C GLN A 127 4.00 -3.22 -26.00
N TYR A 128 3.84 -2.00 -25.48
CA TYR A 128 2.59 -1.59 -24.83
C TYR A 128 1.38 -1.74 -25.76
N ASN A 129 1.50 -1.30 -27.02
CA ASN A 129 0.42 -1.38 -28.00
C ASN A 129 0.04 -2.83 -28.38
N GLN A 130 0.86 -3.83 -28.06
CA GLN A 130 0.59 -5.24 -28.33
C GLN A 130 -0.06 -5.95 -27.13
N ILE A 131 -0.06 -5.34 -25.94
CA ILE A 131 -0.70 -5.92 -24.77
C ILE A 131 -2.22 -5.81 -24.93
N GLU A 132 -2.94 -6.91 -24.71
CA GLU A 132 -4.40 -6.93 -24.77
C GLU A 132 -5.02 -7.25 -23.42
N ILE A 133 -6.23 -6.71 -23.19
CA ILE A 133 -7.06 -7.07 -22.04
C ILE A 133 -7.29 -8.58 -22.02
N GLY A 134 -7.22 -9.18 -20.84
CA GLY A 134 -7.34 -10.62 -20.64
C GLY A 134 -6.02 -11.39 -20.63
N TRP A 135 -4.90 -10.76 -21.00
CA TRP A 135 -3.58 -11.38 -20.89
C TRP A 135 -3.18 -11.66 -19.45
N THR A 136 -2.48 -12.75 -19.24
CA THR A 136 -1.83 -13.12 -17.99
C THR A 136 -0.55 -12.30 -17.76
N ARG A 137 -0.04 -12.31 -16.53
CA ARG A 137 1.26 -11.70 -16.22
C ARG A 137 2.40 -12.33 -17.00
N ASP A 138 2.35 -13.63 -17.25
CA ASP A 138 3.39 -14.34 -17.98
C ASP A 138 3.40 -13.95 -19.46
N GLU A 139 2.24 -13.78 -20.08
CA GLU A 139 2.14 -13.30 -21.47
C GLU A 139 2.73 -11.89 -21.61
N VAL A 140 2.38 -10.97 -20.69
CA VAL A 140 2.98 -9.62 -20.67
C VAL A 140 4.49 -9.70 -20.43
N THR A 141 4.94 -10.53 -19.50
CA THR A 141 6.37 -10.71 -19.19
C THR A 141 7.15 -11.23 -20.39
N ASN A 142 6.59 -12.20 -21.12
CA ASN A 142 7.22 -12.78 -22.31
C ASN A 142 7.34 -11.75 -23.44
N LEU A 143 6.34 -10.87 -23.61
CA LEU A 143 6.38 -9.79 -24.58
C LEU A 143 7.38 -8.68 -24.20
N VAL A 144 7.35 -8.26 -22.94
CA VAL A 144 8.13 -7.10 -22.47
C VAL A 144 9.59 -7.48 -22.18
N GLY A 145 9.83 -8.73 -21.81
CA GLY A 145 11.14 -9.27 -21.41
C GLY A 145 11.47 -9.03 -19.93
N ASN A 146 10.53 -8.50 -19.15
CA ASN A 146 10.66 -8.34 -17.70
C ASN A 146 9.27 -8.32 -17.02
N PRO A 147 9.18 -8.70 -15.73
CA PRO A 147 7.90 -8.91 -15.04
C PRO A 147 7.23 -7.62 -14.55
N GLY A 148 7.88 -6.47 -14.74
CA GLY A 148 7.53 -5.21 -14.09
C GLY A 148 7.74 -5.24 -12.58
N ILE A 149 7.49 -4.11 -11.93
CA ILE A 149 7.55 -3.99 -10.47
C ILE A 149 6.15 -4.19 -9.90
N VAL A 150 5.98 -5.12 -8.95
CA VAL A 150 4.72 -5.23 -8.20
C VAL A 150 4.63 -4.05 -7.23
N THR A 151 3.66 -3.17 -7.46
CA THR A 151 3.44 -1.97 -6.65
C THR A 151 2.28 -2.12 -5.69
N SER A 152 1.38 -3.08 -5.94
CA SER A 152 0.26 -3.37 -5.04
C SER A 152 -0.27 -4.78 -5.21
N GLU A 153 -0.82 -5.29 -4.12
CA GLU A 153 -1.55 -6.55 -4.06
C GLU A 153 -2.79 -6.33 -3.21
N SER A 154 -3.95 -6.85 -3.61
CA SER A 154 -5.15 -6.86 -2.78
C SER A 154 -5.98 -8.10 -3.02
N GLY A 155 -6.85 -8.46 -2.08
CA GLY A 155 -7.69 -9.64 -2.25
C GLY A 155 -8.39 -10.12 -1.00
N THR A 156 -9.37 -10.98 -1.20
CA THR A 156 -10.00 -11.78 -0.15
C THR A 156 -9.95 -13.25 -0.57
N GLY A 157 -9.33 -14.11 0.25
CA GLY A 157 -9.17 -15.53 -0.06
C GLY A 157 -8.29 -15.77 -1.31
N ASN A 158 -8.86 -16.39 -2.34
CA ASN A 158 -8.14 -16.88 -3.53
C ASN A 158 -8.05 -15.86 -4.69
N THR A 159 -8.73 -14.72 -4.58
CA THR A 159 -8.68 -13.68 -5.63
C THR A 159 -7.62 -12.66 -5.28
N THR A 160 -6.52 -12.65 -6.02
CA THR A 160 -5.46 -11.64 -5.87
C THR A 160 -5.50 -10.67 -7.04
N ASN A 161 -5.69 -9.39 -6.73
CA ASN A 161 -5.49 -8.29 -7.65
C ASN A 161 -4.06 -7.80 -7.50
N ILE A 162 -3.34 -7.61 -8.60
CA ILE A 162 -1.93 -7.22 -8.60
C ILE A 162 -1.76 -6.00 -9.50
N GLY A 163 -1.23 -4.91 -8.95
CA GLY A 163 -0.77 -3.77 -9.72
C GLY A 163 0.70 -3.92 -10.07
N VAL A 164 1.02 -3.78 -11.35
CA VAL A 164 2.40 -3.82 -11.87
C VAL A 164 2.73 -2.51 -12.56
N GLN A 165 3.94 -2.01 -12.36
CA GLN A 165 4.44 -0.80 -13.01
C GLN A 165 5.66 -1.10 -13.89
N TYR A 166 5.73 -0.41 -15.03
CA TYR A 166 6.88 -0.35 -15.92
C TYR A 166 7.31 1.10 -16.14
N GLN A 167 8.58 1.31 -16.46
CA GLN A 167 9.11 2.59 -16.92
C GLN A 167 9.10 2.66 -18.44
N VAL A 168 8.59 3.74 -19.01
CA VAL A 168 8.62 3.92 -20.48
C VAL A 168 10.07 4.09 -20.93
N ALA A 169 10.50 3.25 -21.87
CA ALA A 169 11.87 3.27 -22.41
C ALA A 169 12.23 4.67 -22.95
N GLY A 170 13.37 5.21 -22.52
CA GLY A 170 13.82 6.54 -22.89
C GLY A 170 13.16 7.70 -22.12
N SER A 171 12.30 7.42 -21.12
CA SER A 171 11.66 8.44 -20.29
C SER A 171 11.99 8.24 -18.80
N SER A 172 12.40 9.31 -18.12
CA SER A 172 12.63 9.28 -16.66
C SER A 172 11.32 9.28 -15.86
N TYR A 173 10.24 9.84 -16.42
CA TYR A 173 8.95 10.03 -15.74
C TYR A 173 7.81 9.18 -16.32
N GLY A 174 7.93 8.71 -17.55
CA GLY A 174 6.92 7.88 -18.18
C GLY A 174 6.74 6.57 -17.42
N ARG A 175 5.50 6.26 -17.05
CA ARG A 175 5.12 5.02 -16.37
C ARG A 175 3.94 4.39 -17.08
N VAL A 176 3.93 3.07 -17.14
CA VAL A 176 2.77 2.25 -17.51
C VAL A 176 2.37 1.47 -16.27
N SER A 177 1.09 1.54 -15.90
CA SER A 177 0.52 0.79 -14.78
C SER A 177 -0.49 -0.21 -15.32
N LEU A 178 -0.32 -1.49 -15.00
CA LEU A 178 -1.19 -2.58 -15.41
C LEU A 178 -1.83 -3.24 -14.19
N GLY A 179 -3.15 -3.45 -14.23
CA GLY A 179 -3.90 -4.09 -13.16
C GLY A 179 -4.33 -5.50 -13.56
N PHE A 180 -3.92 -6.50 -12.79
CA PHE A 180 -4.32 -7.90 -13.01
C PHE A 180 -5.34 -8.30 -11.97
N TYR A 181 -6.53 -8.71 -12.40
CA TYR A 181 -7.65 -9.14 -11.55
C TYR A 181 -7.95 -10.61 -11.85
N GLY A 182 -7.89 -11.47 -10.83
CA GLY A 182 -8.05 -12.91 -11.04
C GLY A 182 -7.02 -13.50 -12.00
N GLY A 183 -5.80 -12.94 -12.01
CA GLY A 183 -4.69 -13.39 -12.86
C GLY A 183 -4.67 -12.84 -14.29
N LYS A 184 -5.65 -12.01 -14.68
CA LYS A 184 -5.75 -11.43 -16.03
C LYS A 184 -5.78 -9.91 -16.02
N LEU A 185 -5.18 -9.30 -17.04
CA LEU A 185 -5.21 -7.86 -17.25
C LEU A 185 -6.66 -7.38 -17.46
N ASN A 186 -7.02 -6.31 -16.77
CA ASN A 186 -8.32 -5.62 -16.88
C ASN A 186 -8.11 -4.11 -16.98
#